data_AF-A0A256K2B2-F1
#
_entry.id   AF-A0A256K2B2-F1
#
_cell.length_a   1.000
_cell.length_b   1.000
_cell.length_c   1.000
_cell.angle_alpha   90.00
_cell.angle_beta   90.00
_cell.angle_gamma   90.00
#
_symmetry.space_group_name_H-M   'P 1'
#
loop_
_entity.id
_entity.type
_entity.pdbx_description
1 polymer ?
#
loop_
_entity_poly.entity_id
_entity_poly.type
_entity_poly.pdbx_seq_one_letter_code
_entity_poly.pdbx_strand_id
1 'polypeptide(L)' 'MSDRKEFRDLATPEAAREAIESLDLSPTPETVSLADARGRVLAERVDAAIDVPGFDRASMDGYAVRA' A
#
# COMPACT_ATOMS: atom_id res chain seq x y z
N MET A 1 -19.93 6.09 42.34
CA MET A 1 -18.96 6.03 41.23
C MET A 1 -18.23 7.36 41.23
N SER A 2 -16.96 7.39 41.62
CA SER A 2 -16.23 8.65 41.79
C SER A 2 -15.88 9.24 40.42
N ASP A 3 -16.42 10.40 40.08
CA ASP A 3 -15.97 11.21 38.94
C ASP A 3 -14.53 11.66 39.19
N ARG A 4 -13.57 11.03 38.52
CA ARG A 4 -12.16 11.43 38.59
C ARG A 4 -11.92 12.54 37.57
N LYS A 5 -11.77 13.78 38.04
CA LYS A 5 -11.33 14.91 37.20
C LYS A 5 -9.81 14.95 37.20
N GLU A 6 -9.19 14.59 36.08
CA GLU A 6 -7.75 14.74 35.87
C GLU A 6 -7.50 15.99 35.01
N PHE A 7 -6.72 16.93 35.53
CA PHE A 7 -6.21 18.06 34.75
C PHE A 7 -4.88 17.64 34.14
N ARG A 8 -4.77 17.72 32.82
CA ARG A 8 -3.58 17.43 32.04
C ARG A 8 -3.04 18.71 31.43
N ASP A 9 -1.74 18.75 31.17
CA ASP A 9 -1.12 19.85 30.44
C ASP A 9 -1.41 19.71 28.94
N LEU A 10 -1.68 20.84 28.28
CA LEU A 10 -1.91 20.89 26.85
C LEU A 10 -0.58 20.71 26.12
N ALA A 11 -0.47 19.65 25.32
CA ALA A 11 0.63 19.46 24.40
C ALA A 11 0.50 20.41 23.20
N THR A 12 1.63 20.80 22.61
CA THR A 12 1.63 21.45 21.30
C THR A 12 1.20 20.47 20.22
N PRO A 13 0.65 20.95 19.08
CA PRO A 13 0.33 20.08 17.95
C PRO A 13 1.52 19.24 17.46
N GLU A 14 2.73 19.80 17.49
CA GLU A 14 3.97 19.13 17.09
C GLU A 14 4.29 17.98 18.06
N ALA A 15 4.25 18.22 19.37
CA ALA A 15 4.48 17.19 20.38
C ALA A 15 3.44 16.06 20.29
N ALA A 16 2.18 16.40 19.96
CA ALA A 16 1.14 15.41 19.74
C ALA A 16 1.40 14.55 18.48
N ARG A 17 1.86 15.16 17.37
CA ARG A 17 2.25 14.42 16.16
C ARG A 17 3.43 13.50 16.42
N GLU A 18 4.50 14.00 17.03
CA GLU A 18 5.68 13.19 17.39
C GLU A 18 5.30 12.01 18.28
N ALA A 19 4.44 12.24 19.28
CA ALA A 19 3.96 11.17 20.14
C ALA A 19 3.20 10.08 19.35
N ILE A 20 2.35 10.46 18.39
CA ILE A 20 1.62 9.50 17.54
C ILE A 20 2.58 8.77 16.59
N GLU A 21 3.51 9.48 15.95
CA GLU A 21 4.50 8.90 15.04
C GLU A 21 5.46 7.95 15.74
N SER A 22 5.69 8.13 17.04
CA SER A 22 6.52 7.22 17.85
C SER A 22 5.84 5.87 18.14
N LEU A 23 4.54 5.74 17.87
CA LEU A 23 3.82 4.49 18.06
C LEU A 23 4.05 3.58 16.85
N ASP A 24 4.41 2.32 17.10
CA ASP A 24 4.44 1.31 16.05
C ASP A 24 3.02 0.83 15.75
N LEU A 25 2.33 1.53 14.85
CA LEU A 25 0.95 1.29 14.45
C LEU A 25 0.82 0.49 13.14
N SER A 26 1.87 -0.24 12.77
CA SER A 26 1.91 -0.97 11.51
C SER A 26 1.08 -2.25 11.61
N PRO A 27 -0.02 -2.41 10.85
CA PRO A 27 -0.73 -3.68 10.84
C PRO A 27 0.14 -4.76 10.21
N THR A 28 0.01 -5.99 10.70
CA THR A 28 0.66 -7.14 10.06
C THR A 28 0.11 -7.31 8.64
N PRO A 29 0.96 -7.45 7.60
CA PRO A 29 0.51 -7.73 6.25
C PRO A 29 -0.29 -9.02 6.15
N GLU A 30 -1.25 -9.05 5.23
CA GLU A 30 -2.02 -10.24 4.89
C GLU A 30 -2.09 -10.44 3.37
N THR A 31 -2.23 -11.69 2.95
CA THR A 31 -2.50 -12.03 1.55
C THR A 31 -3.99 -12.15 1.34
N VAL A 32 -4.51 -11.40 0.37
CA VAL A 32 -5.94 -11.39 0.01
C VAL A 32 -6.12 -11.75 -1.46
N SER A 33 -7.34 -12.13 -1.83
CA SER A 33 -7.70 -12.32 -3.24
C SER A 33 -7.67 -10.98 -4.00
N LEU A 34 -7.47 -11.02 -5.32
CA LEU A 34 -7.49 -9.81 -6.15
C LEU A 34 -8.86 -9.10 -6.13
N ALA A 35 -9.96 -9.84 -5.94
CA ALA A 35 -11.30 -9.26 -5.85
C ALA A 35 -11.45 -8.37 -4.60
N ASP A 36 -10.72 -8.68 -3.53
CA ASP A 36 -10.77 -7.99 -2.24
C ASP A 36 -9.65 -6.94 -2.08
N ALA A 37 -8.79 -6.78 -3.09
CA ALA A 37 -7.61 -5.92 -3.02
C ALA A 37 -7.94 -4.42 -3.18
N ARG A 38 -9.13 -4.07 -3.71
CA ARG A 38 -9.49 -2.68 -4.00
C ARG A 38 -9.53 -1.83 -2.72
N GLY A 39 -8.79 -0.71 -2.74
CA GLY A 39 -8.72 0.24 -1.61
C GLY A 39 -7.72 -0.14 -0.52
N ARG A 40 -7.00 -1.26 -0.67
CA ARG A 40 -5.91 -1.67 0.21
C ARG A 40 -4.61 -0.97 -0.19
N VAL A 41 -3.63 -1.01 0.72
CA VAL A 41 -2.25 -0.53 0.47
C VAL A 41 -1.33 -1.74 0.34
N LEU A 42 -0.44 -1.74 -0.65
CA LEU A 42 0.54 -2.80 -0.82
C LEU A 42 1.56 -2.79 0.33
N ALA A 43 1.81 -3.97 0.89
CA ALA A 43 2.82 -4.14 1.94
C ALA A 43 4.25 -4.12 1.38
N GLU A 44 4.43 -4.44 0.10
CA GLU A 44 5.72 -4.47 -0.59
C GLU A 44 5.58 -4.15 -2.10
N ARG A 45 6.70 -3.94 -2.79
CA ARG A 45 6.69 -3.74 -4.25
C ARG A 45 6.28 -5.04 -4.95
N VAL A 46 5.51 -4.91 -6.02
CA VAL A 46 5.16 -6.02 -6.91
C VAL A 46 5.77 -5.77 -8.27
N ASP A 47 6.72 -6.62 -8.66
CA ASP A 47 7.37 -6.58 -9.97
C ASP A 47 6.75 -7.64 -10.90
N ALA A 48 6.72 -7.36 -12.21
CA ALA A 48 6.23 -8.33 -13.19
C ALA A 48 7.18 -9.53 -13.28
N ALA A 49 6.64 -10.74 -13.13
CA ALA A 49 7.44 -11.96 -13.22
C ALA A 49 7.71 -12.41 -14.66
N ILE A 50 6.99 -11.85 -15.63
CA ILE A 50 7.07 -12.21 -17.06
C ILE A 50 6.89 -10.97 -17.93
N ASP A 51 7.46 -11.01 -19.14
CA ASP A 51 7.17 -10.05 -20.19
C ASP A 51 5.75 -10.25 -20.74
N VAL A 52 5.08 -9.15 -21.08
CA VAL A 52 3.75 -9.17 -21.68
C VAL A 52 3.70 -8.23 -22.89
N PRO A 53 3.62 -8.77 -24.13
CA PRO A 53 3.61 -10.20 -24.47
C PRO A 53 4.99 -10.85 -24.23
N GLY A 54 5.00 -12.13 -23.88
CA GLY A 54 6.24 -12.89 -23.68
C GLY A 54 6.92 -13.36 -24.97
N PHE A 55 6.53 -12.80 -26.13
CA PHE A 55 7.03 -13.16 -27.45
C PHE A 55 6.73 -12.05 -28.47
N ASP A 56 7.43 -12.09 -29.61
CA ASP A 56 7.20 -11.16 -30.72
C ASP A 56 5.82 -11.38 -31.34
N ARG A 57 4.94 -10.37 -31.22
CA ARG A 57 3.60 -10.40 -31.81
C ARG A 57 3.46 -9.37 -32.92
N ALA A 58 2.72 -9.73 -33.96
CA ALA A 58 2.25 -8.76 -34.93
C ALA A 58 1.21 -7.83 -34.26
N SER A 59 1.32 -6.53 -34.53
CA SER A 59 0.34 -5.54 -34.07
C SER A 59 -0.87 -5.40 -34.99
N MET A 60 -0.77 -5.96 -36.20
CA MET A 60 -1.74 -5.84 -37.30
C MET A 60 -1.79 -7.15 -38.09
N ASP A 61 -2.84 -7.31 -38.89
CA ASP A 61 -2.93 -8.38 -39.88
C ASP A 61 -1.98 -8.12 -41.06
N GLY A 62 -1.33 -9.16 -41.55
CA GLY A 62 -0.40 -9.06 -42.67
C GLY A 62 0.48 -10.29 -42.81
N TYR A 63 1.62 -10.12 -43.49
CA TYR A 63 2.60 -11.18 -43.69
C TYR A 63 3.94 -10.78 -43.07
N ALA A 64 4.58 -11.70 -42.35
CA ALA A 64 5.94 -11.50 -41.86
C ALA A 64 6.91 -11.52 -43.05
N VAL A 65 7.69 -10.44 -43.21
CA VAL A 65 8.72 -10.31 -44.25
C VAL A 65 10.10 -10.11 -43.60
N ARG A 66 11.17 -10.46 -44.32
CA ARG A 66 12.53 -10.06 -43.95
C ARG A 66 12.82 -8.70 -44.59
N ALA A 67 13.29 -7.75 -43.78
CA ALA A 67 13.71 -6.43 -44.26
C ALA A 67 15.01 -6.50 -45.08
#